data_AF-A0AAD5LUH6-F1
#
_entry.id   AF-A0AAD5LUH6-F1
#
_cell.length_a   1.000
_cell.length_b   1.000
_cell.length_c   1.000
_cell.angle_alpha   90.00
_cell.angle_beta   90.00
_cell.angle_gamma   90.00
#
_symmetry.space_group_name_H-M   'P 1'
#
loop_
_entity.id
_entity.type
_entity.pdbx_description
1 polymer ?
#
loop_
_entity_poly.entity_id
_entity_poly.type
_entity_poly.pdbx_seq_one_letter_code
_entity_poly.pdbx_strand_id
1 'polypeptide(L)'
;MYSLTEHPEELRRCFEQRRDFVDSIITCFRTKVKACADDEEQAKQRSVKTHDYYDMIKRVEDIINHQIQTFLNSITSNYIKNLFVKHIVHAAASVARCVKDCFLEKNKDGFCFDRKGCEPDISDQNAKLAIRQCSRTVNWKQEISDLCTCSSHAGVNGISDYCGMLNIVGRSPA
;
A
#
# COMPACT_ATOMS: atom_id res chain seq x y z
N MET A 1 23.88 8.54 -5.00
CA MET A 1 22.94 8.06 -3.96
C MET A 1 21.99 9.21 -3.68
N TYR A 2 20.73 9.12 -4.13
CA TYR A 2 19.76 10.20 -3.96
C TYR A 2 19.07 10.05 -2.61
N SER A 3 19.28 11.01 -1.70
CA SER A 3 18.52 11.08 -0.46
C SER A 3 17.25 11.89 -0.72
N LEU A 4 16.09 11.37 -0.29
CA LEU A 4 14.80 12.05 -0.39
C LEU A 4 14.72 13.32 0.48
N THR A 5 15.53 13.36 1.54
CA THR A 5 15.66 14.46 2.49
C THR A 5 17.02 14.38 3.20
N GLU A 6 17.50 15.49 3.76
CA GLU A 6 18.63 15.53 4.70
C GLU A 6 18.22 15.10 6.13
N HIS A 7 16.91 14.98 6.40
CA HIS A 7 16.32 14.63 7.71
C HIS A 7 15.55 13.29 7.67
N PRO A 8 16.21 12.15 7.41
CA PRO A 8 15.54 10.86 7.23
C PRO A 8 14.76 10.38 8.47
N GLU A 9 15.24 10.70 9.67
CA GLU A 9 14.55 10.33 10.93
C GLU A 9 13.26 11.13 11.14
N GLU A 10 13.24 12.40 10.74
CA GLU A 10 12.03 13.22 10.80
C GLU A 10 10.99 12.72 9.80
N LEU A 11 11.42 12.38 8.59
CA LEU A 11 10.56 11.76 7.58
C LEU A 11 10.02 10.40 8.06
N ARG A 12 10.85 9.58 8.71
CA ARG A 12 10.39 8.31 9.33
C ARG A 12 9.27 8.55 10.33
N ARG A 13 9.42 9.54 11.23
CA ARG A 13 8.37 9.88 12.21
C ARG A 13 7.06 10.30 11.56
N CYS A 14 7.09 10.97 10.41
CA CYS A 14 5.88 11.31 9.66
C CYS A 14 5.07 10.07 9.26
N PHE A 15 5.72 8.96 8.90
CA PHE A 15 5.04 7.70 8.62
C PHE A 15 4.61 6.97 9.90
N GLU A 16 5.42 7.02 10.96
CA GLU A 16 5.08 6.36 12.23
C GLU A 16 3.83 6.96 12.89
N GLN A 17 3.65 8.28 12.79
CA GLN A 17 2.45 8.97 13.28
C GLN A 17 1.15 8.52 12.58
N ARG A 18 1.25 7.84 11.43
CA ARG A 18 0.10 7.38 10.64
C ARG A 18 -0.16 5.88 10.81
N ARG A 19 0.55 5.21 11.72
CA ARG A 19 0.34 3.78 11.99
C ARG A 19 -1.09 3.46 12.38
N ASP A 20 -1.68 4.25 13.29
CA ASP A 20 -3.06 4.04 13.75
C ASP A 20 -4.08 4.13 12.60
N PHE A 21 -3.84 5.02 11.65
CA PHE A 21 -4.66 5.13 10.43
C PHE A 21 -4.55 3.85 9.58
N VAL A 22 -3.34 3.36 9.35
CA VAL A 22 -3.09 2.11 8.60
C VAL A 22 -3.72 0.93 9.33
N ASP A 23 -3.55 0.84 10.65
CA ASP A 23 -4.11 -0.23 11.48
C ASP A 23 -5.64 -0.21 11.46
N SER A 24 -6.26 0.98 11.42
CA SER A 24 -7.71 1.13 11.28
C SER A 24 -8.21 0.57 9.94
N ILE A 25 -7.50 0.83 8.84
CA ILE A 25 -7.83 0.29 7.52
C ILE A 25 -7.66 -1.23 7.50
N ILE A 26 -6.55 -1.75 8.03
CA ILE A 26 -6.28 -3.18 8.09
C ILE A 26 -7.35 -3.90 8.91
N THR A 27 -7.71 -3.34 10.06
CA THR A 27 -8.74 -3.89 10.95
C THR A 27 -10.11 -3.92 10.29
N CYS A 28 -10.49 -2.83 9.61
CA CYS A 28 -11.73 -2.80 8.85
C CYS A 28 -11.71 -3.86 7.74
N PHE A 29 -10.63 -3.90 6.95
CA PHE A 29 -10.52 -4.82 5.81
C PHE A 29 -10.64 -6.27 6.28
N ARG A 30 -9.89 -6.65 7.32
CA ARG A 30 -9.97 -7.97 7.95
C ARG A 30 -11.40 -8.35 8.35
N THR A 31 -12.16 -7.39 8.87
CA THR A 31 -13.54 -7.62 9.31
C THR A 31 -14.51 -7.73 8.14
N LYS A 32 -14.30 -6.96 7.06
CA LYS A 32 -15.24 -6.85 5.93
C LYS A 32 -14.99 -7.85 4.81
N VAL A 33 -13.75 -8.33 4.63
CA VAL A 33 -13.40 -9.25 3.55
C VAL A 33 -14.04 -10.64 3.72
N LYS A 34 -14.45 -11.00 4.95
CA LYS A 34 -15.08 -12.31 5.28
C LYS A 34 -14.28 -13.51 4.76
N ALA A 35 -12.97 -13.45 4.93
CA ALA A 35 -12.06 -14.43 4.33
C ALA A 35 -11.97 -15.75 5.12
N CYS A 36 -12.35 -15.76 6.40
CA CYS A 36 -12.32 -16.94 7.24
C CYS A 36 -13.68 -17.65 7.23
N ALA A 37 -13.68 -18.97 7.44
CA ALA A 37 -14.90 -19.71 7.76
C ALA A 37 -15.32 -19.42 9.21
N ASP A 38 -16.61 -19.59 9.51
CA ASP A 38 -17.14 -19.34 10.86
C ASP A 38 -16.79 -20.47 11.85
N ASP A 39 -16.47 -21.67 11.35
CA ASP A 39 -16.05 -22.82 12.15
C ASP A 39 -14.90 -23.63 11.48
N GLU A 40 -14.27 -24.48 12.29
CA GLU A 40 -13.08 -25.25 11.92
C GLU A 40 -13.36 -26.36 10.88
N GLU A 41 -14.56 -26.95 10.89
CA GLU A 41 -14.94 -28.01 9.95
C GLU A 41 -15.19 -27.44 8.55
N GLN A 42 -15.84 -26.28 8.46
CA GLN A 42 -15.94 -25.51 7.22
C GLN A 42 -14.57 -25.03 6.74
N ALA A 43 -13.65 -24.67 7.64
CA ALA A 43 -12.29 -24.27 7.28
C ALA A 43 -11.49 -25.44 6.68
N LYS A 44 -11.63 -26.66 7.21
CA LYS A 44 -10.96 -27.88 6.69
C LYS A 44 -11.46 -28.28 5.30
N GLN A 45 -12.72 -27.98 4.97
CA GLN A 45 -13.25 -28.17 3.61
C GLN A 45 -12.62 -27.19 2.60
N ARG A 46 -12.09 -26.05 3.06
CA ARG A 46 -11.34 -25.08 2.26
C ARG A 46 -9.86 -25.49 2.26
N SER A 47 -9.55 -26.56 1.52
CA SER A 47 -8.18 -27.02 1.31
C SER A 47 -7.29 -25.88 0.81
N VAL A 48 -6.02 -25.86 1.22
CA VAL A 48 -5.01 -24.94 0.70
C VAL A 48 -5.01 -25.00 -0.83
N LYS A 49 -5.13 -23.85 -1.50
CA LYS A 49 -5.09 -23.82 -2.97
C LYS A 49 -3.72 -24.32 -3.44
N THR A 50 -3.68 -25.01 -4.57
CA THR A 50 -2.42 -25.53 -5.16
C THR A 50 -1.61 -24.44 -5.87
N HIS A 51 -1.76 -23.17 -5.48
CA HIS A 51 -1.05 -22.06 -6.10
C HIS A 51 0.41 -22.05 -5.65
N ASP A 52 1.32 -21.75 -6.58
CA ASP A 52 2.69 -21.39 -6.24
C ASP A 52 2.72 -19.91 -5.82
N TYR A 53 2.56 -19.66 -4.52
CA TYR A 53 2.59 -18.31 -3.97
C TYR A 53 3.94 -17.62 -4.19
N TYR A 54 5.05 -18.36 -4.27
CA TYR A 54 6.35 -17.75 -4.60
C TYR A 54 6.34 -17.16 -5.99
N ASP A 55 5.89 -17.95 -6.97
CA ASP A 55 5.81 -17.52 -8.36
C ASP A 55 4.81 -16.37 -8.53
N MET A 56 3.64 -16.45 -7.88
CA MET A 56 2.66 -15.35 -7.90
C MET A 56 3.25 -14.05 -7.33
N ILE A 57 3.92 -14.10 -6.18
CA ILE A 57 4.50 -12.91 -5.53
C ILE A 57 5.68 -12.37 -6.34
N LYS A 58 6.50 -13.23 -6.96
CA LYS A 58 7.58 -12.79 -7.85
C LYS A 58 7.05 -11.98 -9.03
N ARG A 59 5.92 -12.39 -9.63
CA ARG A 59 5.27 -11.69 -10.75
C ARG A 59 4.64 -10.34 -10.37
N VAL A 60 4.44 -10.05 -9.07
CA VAL A 60 3.89 -8.76 -8.63
C VAL A 60 4.73 -7.58 -9.09
N GLU A 61 6.06 -7.75 -9.16
CA GLU A 61 6.96 -6.69 -9.61
C GLU A 61 6.71 -6.30 -11.08
N ASP A 62 6.48 -7.27 -11.97
CA ASP A 62 6.18 -7.01 -13.37
C ASP A 62 4.88 -6.23 -13.54
N ILE A 63 3.86 -6.59 -12.74
CA ILE A 63 2.56 -5.89 -12.73
C ILE A 63 2.74 -4.44 -12.26
N ILE A 64 3.48 -4.24 -11.16
CA ILE A 64 3.77 -2.89 -10.63
C ILE A 64 4.53 -2.06 -11.68
N ASN A 65 5.58 -2.61 -12.28
CA ASN A 65 6.38 -1.93 -13.30
C ASN A 65 5.52 -1.54 -14.52
N HIS A 66 4.63 -2.42 -14.97
CA HIS A 66 3.71 -2.11 -16.06
C HIS A 66 2.76 -0.96 -15.71
N GLN A 67 2.15 -0.98 -14.52
CA GLN A 67 1.25 0.09 -14.06
C GLN A 67 1.98 1.44 -13.91
N ILE A 68 3.22 1.41 -13.42
CA ILE A 68 4.09 2.59 -13.33
C ILE A 68 4.30 3.21 -14.70
N GLN A 69 4.66 2.41 -15.71
CA GLN A 69 4.90 2.93 -17.07
C GLN A 69 3.63 3.52 -17.67
N THR A 70 2.50 2.84 -17.50
CA THR A 70 1.19 3.34 -17.96
C THR A 70 0.86 4.70 -17.31
N PHE A 71 1.05 4.81 -15.99
CA PHE A 71 0.84 6.07 -15.27
C PHE A 71 1.78 7.18 -15.76
N LEU A 72 3.08 6.91 -15.85
CA LEU A 72 4.07 7.89 -16.32
C LEU A 72 3.81 8.34 -17.77
N ASN A 73 3.23 7.48 -18.60
CA ASN A 73 2.87 7.80 -19.98
C ASN A 73 1.56 8.59 -20.07
N SER A 74 0.66 8.45 -19.10
CA SER A 74 -0.58 9.24 -19.03
C SER A 74 -0.35 10.72 -18.69
N ILE A 75 0.83 11.08 -18.18
CA ILE A 75 1.17 12.45 -17.80
C ILE A 75 1.69 13.20 -19.04
N THR A 76 0.90 14.17 -19.49
CA THR A 76 1.17 14.99 -20.68
C THR A 76 2.30 16.01 -20.50
N SER A 77 2.55 16.50 -19.27
CA SER A 77 3.62 17.46 -19.00
C SER A 77 4.96 16.77 -18.73
N ASN A 78 5.92 16.94 -19.66
CA ASN A 78 7.29 16.44 -19.50
C ASN A 78 8.03 17.05 -18.31
N TYR A 79 7.70 18.28 -17.90
CA TYR A 79 8.29 18.92 -16.73
C TYR A 79 7.85 18.22 -15.44
N ILE A 80 6.53 18.05 -15.24
CA ILE A 80 5.96 17.37 -14.05
C ILE A 80 6.39 15.90 -13.99
N LYS A 81 6.41 15.22 -15.15
CA LYS A 81 6.87 13.83 -15.28
C LYS A 81 8.31 13.66 -14.77
N ASN A 82 9.21 14.56 -15.14
CA ASN A 82 10.64 14.42 -14.83
C ASN A 82 11.04 14.95 -13.45
N LEU A 83 10.37 15.98 -12.91
CA LEU A 83 10.81 16.62 -11.66
C LEU A 83 10.30 15.93 -10.39
N PHE A 84 9.05 15.42 -10.40
CA PHE A 84 8.37 14.99 -9.18
C PHE A 84 7.86 13.55 -9.29
N VAL A 85 7.13 13.26 -10.36
CA VAL A 85 6.39 11.99 -10.44
C VAL A 85 7.34 10.80 -10.59
N LYS A 86 8.36 10.89 -11.43
CA LYS A 86 9.36 9.82 -11.55
C LYS A 86 10.02 9.49 -10.22
N HIS A 87 10.46 10.50 -9.45
CA HIS A 87 11.17 10.28 -8.19
C HIS A 87 10.29 9.59 -7.14
N ILE A 88 9.06 10.06 -6.97
CA ILE A 88 8.11 9.45 -6.03
C ILE A 88 7.74 8.03 -6.45
N VAL A 89 7.44 7.83 -7.73
CA VAL A 89 7.05 6.51 -8.25
C VAL A 89 8.20 5.52 -8.14
N HIS A 90 9.45 5.93 -8.43
CA HIS A 90 10.61 5.08 -8.25
C HIS A 90 10.89 4.76 -6.77
N ALA A 91 10.73 5.72 -5.87
CA ALA A 91 10.86 5.48 -4.43
C ALA A 91 9.80 4.49 -3.94
N ALA A 92 8.53 4.67 -4.33
CA ALA A 92 7.45 3.75 -4.00
C ALA A 92 7.72 2.34 -4.55
N ALA A 93 8.20 2.22 -5.79
CA ALA A 93 8.59 0.94 -6.38
C ALA A 93 9.72 0.25 -5.61
N SER A 94 10.70 1.02 -5.14
CA SER A 94 11.81 0.51 -4.31
C SER A 94 11.32 -0.04 -2.98
N VAL A 95 10.41 0.67 -2.31
CA VAL A 95 9.77 0.18 -1.08
C VAL A 95 8.95 -1.07 -1.35
N ALA A 96 8.16 -1.10 -2.43
CA ALA A 96 7.36 -2.26 -2.79
C ALA A 96 8.23 -3.50 -3.05
N ARG A 97 9.37 -3.36 -3.75
CA ARG A 97 10.37 -4.44 -3.91
C ARG A 97 10.91 -4.91 -2.57
N CYS A 98 11.31 -4.00 -1.69
CA CYS A 98 11.80 -4.35 -0.37
C CYS A 98 10.77 -5.15 0.45
N VAL A 99 9.50 -4.72 0.44
CA VAL A 99 8.41 -5.44 1.11
C VAL A 99 8.21 -6.83 0.50
N LYS A 100 8.20 -6.95 -0.83
CA LYS A 100 8.10 -8.23 -1.56
C LYS A 100 9.26 -9.17 -1.17
N ASP A 101 10.50 -8.71 -1.25
CA ASP A 101 11.68 -9.51 -0.93
C ASP A 101 11.68 -9.93 0.54
N CYS A 102 11.34 -9.02 1.46
CA CYS A 102 11.16 -9.35 2.88
C CYS A 102 10.07 -10.39 3.10
N PHE A 103 8.96 -10.31 2.37
CA PHE A 103 7.86 -11.25 2.50
C PHE A 103 8.27 -12.65 2.01
N LEU A 104 8.95 -12.75 0.87
CA LEU A 104 9.47 -14.01 0.36
C LEU A 104 10.51 -14.63 1.31
N GLU A 105 11.47 -13.84 1.79
CA GLU A 105 12.50 -14.31 2.72
C GLU A 105 11.89 -14.81 4.04
N LYS A 106 10.90 -14.10 4.60
CA LYS A 106 10.20 -14.53 5.82
C LYS A 106 9.41 -15.81 5.66
N ASN A 107 9.01 -16.15 4.44
CA ASN A 107 8.24 -17.36 4.15
C ASN A 107 9.08 -18.47 3.51
N LYS A 108 10.42 -18.35 3.46
CA LYS A 108 11.34 -19.31 2.80
C LYS A 108 11.11 -20.78 3.17
N ASP A 109 10.66 -21.02 4.40
CA ASP A 109 10.37 -22.34 4.97
C ASP A 109 8.87 -22.70 4.84
N GLY A 110 8.23 -22.28 3.76
CA GLY A 110 6.80 -22.46 3.49
C GLY A 110 5.90 -21.36 4.10
N PHE A 111 4.73 -21.18 3.51
CA PHE A 111 3.74 -20.20 3.96
C PHE A 111 2.98 -20.72 5.18
N CYS A 112 2.37 -19.80 5.91
CA CYS A 112 1.51 -20.15 7.05
C CYS A 112 0.40 -21.15 6.66
N PHE A 113 -0.14 -21.05 5.45
CA PHE A 113 -1.20 -21.92 4.93
C PHE A 113 -0.74 -23.37 4.81
N ASP A 114 0.49 -23.59 4.33
CA ASP A 114 1.09 -24.92 4.20
C ASP A 114 1.20 -25.62 5.56
N ARG A 115 1.52 -24.86 6.61
CA ARG A 115 1.67 -25.38 7.97
C ARG A 115 0.34 -25.60 8.68
N LYS A 116 -0.69 -24.82 8.35
CA LYS A 116 -2.01 -24.85 8.99
C LYS A 116 -3.01 -25.74 8.26
N GLY A 117 -2.76 -26.08 6.99
CA GLY A 117 -3.65 -26.92 6.19
C GLY A 117 -4.94 -26.21 5.75
N CYS A 118 -5.01 -24.88 5.88
CA CYS A 118 -6.15 -24.07 5.45
C CYS A 118 -5.68 -22.69 4.95
N GLU A 119 -6.42 -22.11 4.02
CA GLU A 119 -6.17 -20.77 3.49
C GLU A 119 -7.44 -19.90 3.59
N PRO A 120 -7.33 -18.59 3.89
CA PRO A 120 -8.44 -17.66 3.77
C PRO A 120 -9.00 -17.61 2.34
N ASP A 121 -10.33 -17.67 2.20
CA ASP A 121 -11.00 -17.50 0.91
C ASP A 121 -11.24 -16.01 0.63
N ILE A 122 -10.27 -15.39 -0.04
CA ILE A 122 -10.38 -14.01 -0.50
C ILE A 122 -10.83 -14.03 -1.97
N SER A 123 -12.11 -13.76 -2.20
CA SER A 123 -12.63 -13.51 -3.54
C SER A 123 -12.42 -12.05 -3.96
N ASP A 124 -12.12 -11.83 -5.24
CA ASP A 124 -11.94 -10.50 -5.83
C ASP A 124 -13.12 -9.56 -5.53
N GLN A 125 -14.34 -10.09 -5.57
CA GLN A 125 -15.55 -9.31 -5.31
C GLN A 125 -15.63 -8.86 -3.85
N ASN A 126 -15.38 -9.77 -2.90
CA ASN A 126 -15.41 -9.45 -1.47
C ASN A 126 -14.28 -8.50 -1.11
N ALA A 127 -13.08 -8.70 -1.67
CA ALA A 127 -11.95 -7.80 -1.50
C ALA A 127 -12.27 -6.39 -2.01
N LYS A 128 -12.82 -6.26 -3.23
CA LYS A 128 -13.23 -4.95 -3.81
C LYS A 128 -14.31 -4.26 -2.96
N LEU A 129 -15.31 -5.01 -2.49
CA LEU A 129 -16.35 -4.49 -1.62
C LEU A 129 -15.79 -4.03 -0.26
N ALA A 130 -14.93 -4.83 0.36
CA ALA A 130 -14.28 -4.50 1.63
C ALA A 130 -13.41 -3.25 1.49
N ILE A 131 -12.58 -3.15 0.44
CA ILE A 131 -11.79 -1.95 0.15
C ILE A 131 -12.68 -0.72 0.04
N ARG A 132 -13.78 -0.80 -0.73
CA ARG A 132 -14.72 0.32 -0.89
C ARG A 132 -15.42 0.72 0.41
N GLN A 133 -15.76 -0.25 1.24
CA GLN A 133 -16.41 0.02 2.53
C GLN A 133 -15.42 0.66 3.51
N CYS A 134 -14.21 0.12 3.61
CA CYS A 134 -13.19 0.60 4.53
C CYS A 134 -12.56 1.92 4.11
N SER A 135 -12.49 2.21 2.80
CA SER A 135 -12.04 3.53 2.35
C SER A 135 -13.02 4.64 2.71
N ARG A 136 -14.32 4.32 2.90
CA ARG A 136 -15.34 5.28 3.33
C ARG A 136 -15.35 5.53 4.83
N THR A 137 -14.74 4.67 5.63
CA THR A 137 -14.71 4.83 7.09
C THR A 137 -13.56 5.71 7.58
N VAL A 138 -12.70 6.19 6.68
CA VAL A 138 -11.50 6.94 7.03
C VAL A 138 -11.39 8.22 6.20
N ASN A 139 -10.82 9.27 6.78
CA ASN A 139 -10.64 10.53 6.07
C ASN A 139 -9.32 10.54 5.28
N TRP A 140 -9.31 9.81 4.16
CA TRP A 140 -8.14 9.71 3.26
C TRP A 140 -7.59 11.06 2.81
N LYS A 141 -8.47 12.04 2.57
CA LYS A 141 -8.04 13.36 2.09
C LYS A 141 -7.23 14.10 3.15
N GLN A 142 -7.67 14.04 4.40
CA GLN A 142 -6.96 14.64 5.53
C GLN A 142 -5.61 13.95 5.76
N GLU A 143 -5.58 12.62 5.76
CA GLU A 143 -4.36 11.87 6.07
C GLU A 143 -3.25 12.05 5.03
N ILE A 144 -3.62 12.09 3.74
CA ILE A 144 -2.67 12.40 2.67
C ILE A 144 -2.16 13.83 2.81
N SER A 145 -3.03 14.77 3.18
CA SER A 145 -2.65 16.17 3.39
C SER A 145 -1.67 16.34 4.55
N ASP A 146 -1.95 15.69 5.67
CA ASP A 146 -1.11 15.75 6.87
C ASP A 146 0.24 15.08 6.63
N LEU A 147 0.26 13.93 5.95
CA LEU A 147 1.50 13.25 5.59
C LEU A 147 2.34 14.11 4.63
N CYS A 148 1.72 14.75 3.64
CA CYS A 148 2.41 15.67 2.73
C CYS A 148 3.05 16.82 3.50
N THR A 149 2.26 17.49 4.35
CA THR A 149 2.71 18.64 5.16
C THR A 149 3.87 18.23 6.08
N CYS A 150 3.77 17.09 6.76
CA CYS A 150 4.84 16.57 7.59
C CYS A 150 6.10 16.26 6.78
N SER A 151 5.95 15.60 5.62
CA SER A 151 7.07 15.25 4.76
C SER A 151 7.77 16.50 4.20
N SER A 152 7.01 17.55 3.89
CA SER A 152 7.57 18.83 3.44
C SER A 152 8.37 19.51 4.55
N HIS A 153 7.87 19.49 5.80
CA HIS A 153 8.60 20.02 6.94
C HIS A 153 9.85 19.19 7.27
N ALA A 154 9.80 17.89 7.04
CA ALA A 154 10.94 16.98 7.17
C ALA A 154 11.94 17.10 6.00
N GLY A 155 11.90 18.16 5.19
CA GLY A 155 12.92 18.47 4.17
C GLY A 155 12.77 17.73 2.83
N VAL A 156 11.59 17.16 2.53
CA VAL A 156 11.34 16.60 1.19
C VAL A 156 11.09 17.76 0.21
N ASN A 157 12.04 17.96 -0.70
CA ASN A 157 12.02 19.09 -1.64
C ASN A 157 10.98 18.92 -2.77
N GLY A 158 10.37 20.03 -3.17
CA GLY A 158 9.49 20.10 -4.35
C GLY A 158 8.07 19.60 -4.14
N ILE A 159 7.62 19.43 -2.89
CA ILE A 159 6.28 18.90 -2.58
C ILE A 159 5.34 19.93 -1.91
N SER A 160 5.88 21.05 -1.42
CA SER A 160 5.15 22.06 -0.62
C SER A 160 3.89 22.58 -1.29
N ASP A 161 3.99 22.90 -2.59
CA ASP A 161 2.89 23.48 -3.37
C ASP A 161 1.73 22.48 -3.51
N TYR A 162 2.06 21.20 -3.65
CA TYR A 162 1.08 20.11 -3.69
C TYR A 162 0.44 19.88 -2.34
N CYS A 163 1.19 20.00 -1.24
CA CYS A 163 0.63 19.92 0.10
C CYS A 163 -0.39 21.03 0.36
N GLY A 164 -0.16 22.24 -0.17
CA GLY A 164 -1.14 23.34 -0.15
C GLY A 164 -2.45 22.97 -0.85
N MET A 165 -2.38 22.38 -2.04
CA MET A 165 -3.55 21.90 -2.77
C MET A 165 -4.29 20.78 -2.02
N LEU A 166 -3.55 19.81 -1.47
CA LEU A 166 -4.11 18.71 -0.69
C LEU A 166 -4.79 19.20 0.60
N ASN A 167 -4.27 20.25 1.25
CA ASN A 167 -4.88 20.86 2.43
C ASN A 167 -6.26 21.47 2.14
N ILE A 168 -6.45 22.05 0.95
CA ILE A 168 -7.75 22.58 0.52
C ILE A 168 -8.75 21.44 0.32
N VAL A 169 -8.31 20.35 -0.32
CA VAL A 169 -9.13 19.15 -0.57
C VAL A 169 -9.45 18.39 0.72
N GLY A 170 -8.50 18.31 1.66
CA GLY A 170 -8.63 17.66 2.96
C GLY A 170 -9.64 18.31 3.90
N ARG A 171 -9.80 19.63 3.81
CA ARG A 171 -10.74 20.42 4.65
C ARG A 171 -12.17 20.46 4.11
N SER A 172 -12.42 19.96 2.90
CA SER A 172 -13.77 19.91 2.34
C SER A 172 -14.54 18.71 2.91
N PRO A 173 -15.75 18.89 3.47
CA PRO A 173 -16.55 17.77 3.95
C PRO A 173 -16.82 16.79 2.80
N ALA A 174 -16.87 15.50 3.14
CA ALA A 174 -17.17 14.41 2.21
C ALA A 174 -18.64 14.42 1.78
#